data_AF-A0A838F5D1-F1
#
_entry.id   AF-A0A838F5D1-F1
#
_cell.length_a   1.000
_cell.length_b   1.000
_cell.length_c   1.000
_cell.angle_alpha   90.00
_cell.angle_beta   90.00
_cell.angle_gamma   90.00
#
_symmetry.space_group_name_H-M   'P 1'
#
loop_
_entity.id
_entity.type
_entity.pdbx_description
1 polymer ?
#
loop_
_entity_poly.entity_id
_entity_poly.type
_entity_poly.pdbx_seq_one_letter_code
_entity_poly.pdbx_strand_id
1 'polypeptide(L)' 'MKAKFYIGLGLQLFGLIAVGLCFISGVKNGDYGQFELAQLVIGSFAFYVGNYLKGRSLG' A
#
# COMPACT_ATOMS: atom_id res chain seq x y z
N MET A 1 11.61 -20.09 0.03
CA MET A 1 11.76 -18.94 0.97
C MET A 1 11.90 -17.58 0.27
N LYS A 2 12.44 -17.48 -0.97
CA LYS A 2 12.54 -16.18 -1.68
C LYS A 2 11.21 -15.62 -2.21
N ALA A 3 10.33 -16.46 -2.75
CA ALA A 3 9.08 -16.00 -3.38
C ALA A 3 8.14 -15.23 -2.43
N LYS A 4 7.98 -15.68 -1.18
CA LYS A 4 7.13 -15.02 -0.17
C LYS A 4 7.66 -13.63 0.21
N PHE A 5 8.99 -13.49 0.27
CA PHE A 5 9.64 -12.19 0.50
C PHE A 5 9.40 -11.22 -0.65
N TYR A 6 9.56 -11.65 -1.92
CA TYR A 6 9.28 -10.81 -3.09
C TYR A 6 7.80 -10.44 -3.21
N ILE A 7 6.88 -11.36 -2.88
CA ILE A 7 5.45 -11.09 -2.85
C ILE A 7 5.12 -10.05 -1.77
N GLY A 8 5.66 -10.20 -0.55
CA GLY A 8 5.48 -9.21 0.52
C GLY A 8 6.08 -7.85 0.17
N LEU A 9 7.26 -7.82 -0.45
CA LEU A 9 7.94 -6.60 -0.89
C LEU A 9 7.18 -5.90 -2.03
N GLY A 10 6.65 -6.67 -2.99
CA GLY A 10 5.80 -6.15 -4.07
C GLY A 10 4.49 -5.57 -3.55
N LEU A 11 3.83 -6.25 -2.60
CA LEU A 11 2.60 -5.77 -1.98
C LEU A 11 2.84 -4.50 -1.13
N GLN A 12 3.99 -4.42 -0.46
CA GLN A 12 4.42 -3.24 0.27
C GLN A 12 4.68 -2.05 -0.66
N LEU A 13 5.40 -2.26 -1.77
CA LEU A 13 5.62 -1.21 -2.77
C LEU A 13 4.31 -0.74 -3.41
N PHE A 14 3.43 -1.68 -3.75
CA PHE A 14 2.12 -1.38 -4.33
C PHE A 14 1.27 -0.54 -3.38
N GLY A 15 1.18 -0.93 -2.11
CA GLY A 15 0.48 -0.16 -1.08
C GLY A 15 1.03 1.26 -0.91
N LEU A 16 2.36 1.41 -0.91
CA LEU A 16 3.02 2.72 -0.81
C LEU A 16 2.68 3.62 -2.01
N ILE A 17 2.74 3.08 -3.22
CA ILE A 17 2.44 3.83 -4.46
C ILE A 17 0.95 4.22 -4.50
N ALA A 18 0.04 3.31 -4.12
CA ALA A 18 -1.39 3.57 -4.09
C ALA A 18 -1.77 4.69 -3.09
N VAL A 19 -1.17 4.67 -1.89
CA VAL A 19 -1.33 5.73 -0.87
C VAL A 19 -0.72 7.04 -1.36
N GLY A 20 0.47 7.01 -1.96
CA GLY A 20 1.13 8.19 -2.52
C GLY A 20 0.33 8.86 -3.63
N LEU A 21 -0.27 8.08 -4.54
CA LEU A 21 -1.15 8.58 -5.60
C LEU A 21 -2.40 9.25 -5.03
N CYS A 22 -3.02 8.65 -4.01
CA CYS A 22 -4.16 9.28 -3.32
C CYS A 22 -3.74 10.58 -2.64
N PHE A 23 -2.60 10.59 -1.94
CA PHE A 23 -2.10 11.78 -1.24
C PHE A 23 -1.82 12.92 -2.23
N ILE A 24 -1.18 12.63 -3.37
CA ILE A 24 -0.92 13.61 -4.42
C ILE A 24 -2.24 14.13 -5.00
N SER A 25 -3.22 13.26 -5.29
CA SER A 25 -4.52 13.71 -5.80
C SER A 25 -5.26 14.60 -4.79
N GLY A 26 -5.28 14.25 -3.50
CA GLY A 26 -5.93 15.06 -2.47
C GLY A 26 -5.26 16.42 -2.27
N VAL A 27 -3.92 16.46 -2.30
CA VAL A 27 -3.16 17.73 -2.25
C VAL A 27 -3.39 18.58 -3.50
N LYS A 28 -3.51 17.95 -4.68
CA LYS A 28 -3.59 18.65 -5.96
C LYS A 28 -5.01 19.12 -6.31
N ASN A 29 -6.03 18.37 -5.90
CA ASN A 29 -7.44 18.66 -6.20
C ASN A 29 -8.18 19.31 -5.02
N GLY A 30 -7.63 19.29 -3.80
CA GLY A 30 -8.17 19.96 -2.62
C GLY A 30 -9.42 19.32 -2.00
N ASP A 31 -9.96 18.27 -2.63
CA ASP A 31 -11.15 17.54 -2.17
C ASP A 31 -10.88 16.03 -2.26
N TYR A 32 -10.93 15.33 -1.13
CA TYR A 32 -10.72 13.88 -1.09
C TYR A 32 -12.02 13.18 -1.48
N GLY A 33 -12.15 12.83 -2.76
CA GLY A 33 -13.26 12.01 -3.22
C GLY A 33 -13.33 10.68 -2.46
N GLN A 34 -14.54 10.12 -2.31
CA GLN A 34 -14.76 8.80 -1.67
C GLN A 34 -13.87 7.70 -2.28
N PHE A 35 -13.59 7.77 -3.58
CA PHE A 35 -12.71 6.84 -4.28
C PHE A 35 -11.24 6.98 -3.87
N GLU A 36 -10.73 8.19 -3.68
CA GLU A 36 -9.37 8.42 -3.18
C GLU A 36 -9.21 7.94 -1.74
N LEU A 37 -10.21 8.18 -0.90
CA LEU A 37 -10.21 7.70 0.47
C LEU A 37 -10.22 6.16 0.54
N ALA A 38 -10.99 5.51 -0.33
CA ALA A 38 -10.95 4.05 -0.48
C ALA A 38 -9.56 3.57 -0.97
N GLN A 39 -8.93 4.27 -1.90
CA GLN A 39 -7.58 3.96 -2.38
C GLN A 39 -6.52 4.13 -1.27
N LEU A 40 -6.66 5.13 -0.41
CA LEU A 40 -5.82 5.32 0.77
C LEU A 40 -5.96 4.15 1.74
N VAL A 41 -7.20 3.75 2.06
CA VAL A 41 -7.49 2.66 3.00
C VAL A 41 -7.00 1.32 2.46
N ILE A 42 -7.31 1.00 1.21
CA ILE A 42 -6.89 -0.25 0.56
C ILE A 42 -5.38 -0.29 0.37
N GLY A 43 -4.76 0.83 -0.02
CA GLY A 43 -3.31 0.94 -0.17
C GLY A 43 -2.57 0.79 1.15
N SER A 44 -3.07 1.42 2.21
CA SER A 44 -2.52 1.28 3.57
C SER A 44 -2.68 -0.14 4.10
N PHE A 45 -3.83 -0.77 3.84
CA PHE A 45 -4.07 -2.16 4.18
C PHE A 45 -3.10 -3.10 3.45
N ALA A 46 -2.94 -2.93 2.13
CA ALA A 46 -1.98 -3.70 1.33
C ALA A 46 -0.54 -3.52 1.84
N PHE A 47 -0.16 -2.30 2.22
CA PHE A 47 1.16 -2.02 2.79
C PHE A 47 1.40 -2.81 4.09
N TYR A 48 0.46 -2.79 5.02
CA TYR A 48 0.56 -3.51 6.30
C TYR A 48 0.53 -5.03 6.11
N VAL A 49 -0.33 -5.55 5.23
CA VAL A 49 -0.39 -6.98 4.89
C VAL A 49 0.91 -7.44 4.23
N GLY A 50 1.48 -6.64 3.32
CA GLY A 50 2.77 -6.91 2.71
C GLY A 50 3.90 -6.95 3.73
N ASN A 51 3.91 -6.01 4.68
CA ASN A 51 4.89 -5.96 5.75
C ASN A 51 4.77 -7.16 6.71
N TYR A 52 3.55 -7.59 7.03
CA TYR A 52 3.28 -8.78 7.84
C TYR A 52 3.74 -10.06 7.15
N LEU A 53 3.41 -10.25 5.87
CA LEU A 53 3.84 -11.41 5.08
C LEU A 53 5.36 -11.46 4.90
N LYS A 54 6.00 -10.31 4.68
CA LYS A 54 7.45 -10.18 4.61
C LYS A 54 8.12 -10.48 5.95
N GLY A 55 7.61 -9.93 7.05
CA GLY A 55 8.13 -10.17 8.41
C GLY A 55 8.01 -11.64 8.84
N ARG A 56 6.92 -12.31 8.47
CA ARG A 56 6.71 -13.73 8.76
C ARG A 56 7.47 -14.68 7.83
N SER A 57 7.98 -14.19 6.70
CA SER A 57 8.87 -14.95 5.81
C SER A 57 10.35 -14.84 6.18
N LEU A 58 10.67 -13.99 7.17
CA LEU A 58 12.02 -13.73 7.69
C LEU A 58 12.28 -14.44 9.05
N GLY A 59 11.31 -15.17 9.59
CA GLY A 59 11.45 -16.07 10.74
C GLY A 59 11.21 -17.52 10.33
#